data_AF-A0A959GFJ3-F1
#
_entry.id   AF-A0A959GFJ3-F1
#
_cell.length_a   1.000
_cell.length_b   1.000
_cell.length_c   1.000
_cell.angle_alpha   90.00
_cell.angle_beta   90.00
_cell.angle_gamma   90.00
#
_symmetry.space_group_name_H-M   'P 1'
#
loop_
_entity.id
_entity.type
_entity.pdbx_description
1 polymer ?
#
loop_
_entity_poly.entity_id
_entity_poly.type
_entity_poly.pdbx_seq_one_letter_code
_entity_poly.pdbx_strand_id
1 'polypeptide(L)'
;MGNTIETYIDFIQYQRPGLKSGDYTLDVSQSITAAGVSKKNTFSGQQLNFSIRGERFTLKPSDIASVYPPANSLGEHSSVFPQVVLSRNTLPWERMIAEPKDKTDNERQKVEDMPWMALLVFNEEELEAKVEVEAKVEDKGAGNENGTIMTISDFLKLPNLQLPPDNRKPVLESDEDGNDKLTVVNVKKSLLQQLLPSGEDLARLCHARESSLRINLDNTNADSLYYELWDAKGQLAHAAYAPVEKLEDNTFHSRLEPGKLKAGEYDVKVWINDKPIDINPKTVKITANDEFGQKVAIVPANRLPKPGARSIVHLVSLEERYHWDGSQYSFYFD
;
A
#
# COMPACT_ATOMS: atom_id res chain seq x y z
N MET A 1 -4.84 -12.83 35.14
CA MET A 1 -6.13 -12.97 34.46
C MET A 1 -6.16 -14.41 33.95
N GLY A 2 -6.82 -14.75 32.85
CA GLY A 2 -6.62 -16.06 32.19
C GLY A 2 -6.14 -15.80 30.77
N ASN A 3 -5.65 -16.84 30.07
CA ASN A 3 -5.30 -16.68 28.66
C ASN A 3 -6.55 -16.37 27.83
N THR A 4 -6.47 -15.37 26.96
CA THR A 4 -7.60 -14.91 26.14
C THR A 4 -7.23 -14.90 24.67
N ILE A 5 -8.25 -14.91 23.81
CA ILE A 5 -8.12 -14.66 22.37
C ILE A 5 -9.10 -13.58 21.95
N GLU A 6 -8.62 -12.64 21.15
CA GLU A 6 -9.42 -11.55 20.62
C GLU A 6 -9.02 -11.25 19.17
N THR A 7 -9.92 -10.63 18.44
CA THR A 7 -9.66 -10.07 17.11
C THR A 7 -9.09 -8.66 17.26
N TYR A 8 -7.98 -8.40 16.59
CA TYR A 8 -7.32 -7.08 16.54
C TYR A 8 -7.33 -6.54 15.12
N ILE A 9 -7.35 -5.21 15.02
CA ILE A 9 -7.03 -4.49 13.79
C ILE A 9 -5.67 -3.87 13.99
N ASP A 10 -4.71 -4.29 13.17
CA ASP A 10 -3.36 -3.75 13.16
C ASP A 10 -3.25 -2.66 12.08
N PHE A 11 -2.68 -1.53 12.47
CA PHE A 11 -2.28 -0.46 11.57
C PHE A 11 -0.77 -0.50 11.39
N ILE A 12 -0.33 -0.79 10.17
CA ILE A 12 1.07 -0.94 9.81
C ILE A 12 1.46 0.32 9.04
N GLN A 13 2.48 1.04 9.52
CA GLN A 13 2.85 2.33 8.94
C GLN A 13 3.18 2.24 7.45
N TYR A 14 3.89 1.19 7.03
CA TYR A 14 4.24 0.97 5.62
C TYR A 14 4.28 -0.53 5.28
N GLN A 15 4.07 -0.85 4.01
CA GLN A 15 4.15 -2.21 3.49
C GLN A 15 4.96 -2.23 2.20
N ARG A 16 6.28 -2.36 2.32
CA ARG A 16 7.19 -2.44 1.17
C ARG A 16 6.93 -3.70 0.35
N PRO A 17 7.03 -3.65 -0.99
CA PRO A 17 6.99 -4.86 -1.80
C PRO A 17 8.26 -5.69 -1.56
N GLY A 18 8.15 -7.02 -1.68
CA GLY A 18 9.32 -7.92 -1.55
C GLY A 18 10.36 -7.73 -2.65
N LEU A 19 9.91 -7.36 -3.86
CA LEU A 19 10.71 -6.90 -4.98
C LEU A 19 10.07 -5.65 -5.56
N LYS A 20 10.88 -4.64 -5.90
CA LYS A 20 10.40 -3.41 -6.52
C LYS A 20 9.95 -3.66 -7.96
N SER A 21 9.23 -2.71 -8.55
CA SER A 21 9.02 -2.73 -9.99
C SER A 21 10.34 -2.59 -10.74
N GLY A 22 10.40 -3.17 -11.93
CA GLY A 22 11.59 -3.12 -12.79
C GLY A 22 11.98 -4.47 -13.37
N ASP A 23 13.07 -4.46 -14.13
CA ASP A 23 13.60 -5.62 -14.84
C ASP A 23 14.64 -6.35 -13.99
N TYR A 24 14.49 -7.66 -13.90
CA TYR A 24 15.34 -8.56 -13.11
C TYR A 24 15.90 -9.68 -13.97
N THR A 25 17.12 -10.09 -13.66
CA THR A 25 17.74 -11.30 -14.20
C THR A 25 17.93 -12.31 -13.09
N LEU A 26 17.34 -13.50 -13.26
CA LEU A 26 17.54 -14.65 -12.39
C LEU A 26 18.66 -15.51 -12.96
N ASP A 27 19.78 -15.54 -12.26
CA ASP A 27 20.89 -16.46 -12.51
C ASP A 27 20.71 -17.74 -11.70
N VAL A 28 20.46 -18.86 -12.37
CA VAL A 28 20.39 -20.17 -11.72
C VAL A 28 21.77 -20.83 -11.78
N SER A 29 22.25 -21.38 -10.66
CA SER A 29 23.42 -22.26 -10.68
C SER A 29 23.19 -23.46 -9.75
N GLN A 30 23.70 -24.63 -10.14
CA GLN A 30 23.60 -25.86 -9.38
C GLN A 30 25.00 -26.37 -9.06
N SER A 31 25.30 -26.65 -7.80
CA SER A 31 26.54 -27.33 -7.39
C SER A 31 26.24 -28.71 -6.84
N ILE A 32 26.96 -29.75 -7.31
CA ILE A 32 26.74 -31.15 -6.90
C ILE A 32 27.91 -31.65 -6.06
N THR A 33 27.65 -32.09 -4.82
CA THR A 33 28.70 -32.65 -3.95
C THR A 33 28.45 -34.14 -3.71
N ALA A 34 29.38 -34.99 -4.15
CA ALA A 34 29.38 -36.44 -3.90
C ALA A 34 30.81 -36.99 -3.85
N ALA A 35 31.00 -38.14 -3.17
CA ALA A 35 32.30 -38.80 -3.10
C ALA A 35 32.79 -39.19 -4.51
N GLY A 36 34.00 -38.74 -4.88
CA GLY A 36 34.59 -38.96 -6.21
C GLY A 36 34.30 -37.87 -7.24
N VAL A 37 33.50 -36.85 -6.93
CA VAL A 37 33.27 -35.70 -7.81
C VAL A 37 34.34 -34.63 -7.56
N SER A 38 35.07 -34.23 -8.62
CA SER A 38 36.18 -33.26 -8.54
C SER A 38 35.76 -31.80 -8.82
N LYS A 39 36.72 -30.86 -8.65
CA LYS A 39 36.63 -29.38 -8.52
C LYS A 39 35.80 -28.56 -9.55
N LYS A 40 35.10 -29.16 -10.50
CA LYS A 40 34.16 -28.48 -11.43
C LYS A 40 32.79 -29.13 -11.36
N ASN A 41 32.11 -28.88 -10.25
CA ASN A 41 30.80 -29.44 -9.94
C ASN A 41 29.67 -28.40 -9.95
N THR A 42 29.97 -27.17 -10.38
CA THR A 42 28.99 -26.08 -10.51
C THR A 42 28.59 -25.92 -11.98
N PHE A 43 27.29 -25.97 -12.23
CA PHE A 43 26.65 -25.82 -13.53
C PHE A 43 25.83 -24.53 -13.52
N SER A 44 26.09 -23.64 -14.47
CA SER A 44 25.22 -22.47 -14.69
C SER A 44 23.97 -22.93 -15.44
N GLY A 45 22.81 -22.63 -14.89
CA GLY A 45 21.52 -22.76 -15.55
C GLY A 45 21.27 -21.61 -16.53
N GLN A 46 20.07 -21.60 -17.12
CA GLN A 46 19.65 -20.50 -17.99
C GLN A 46 19.42 -19.22 -17.19
N GLN A 47 19.82 -18.09 -17.76
CA GLN A 47 19.39 -16.78 -17.28
C GLN A 47 17.92 -16.58 -17.67
N LEU A 48 17.09 -16.25 -16.69
CA LEU A 48 15.71 -15.86 -16.92
C LEU A 48 15.57 -14.37 -16.65
N ASN A 49 15.19 -13.61 -17.68
CA ASN A 49 14.80 -12.22 -17.50
C ASN A 49 13.30 -12.15 -17.23
N PHE A 50 12.90 -11.39 -16.21
CA PHE A 50 11.51 -11.14 -15.88
C PHE A 50 11.35 -9.72 -15.34
N SER A 51 10.15 -9.18 -15.43
CA SER A 51 9.85 -7.83 -14.97
C SER A 51 8.76 -7.87 -13.92
N ILE A 52 8.94 -7.09 -12.85
CA ILE A 52 7.91 -6.84 -11.84
C ILE A 52 7.17 -5.58 -12.25
N ARG A 53 5.86 -5.68 -12.44
CA ARG A 53 5.02 -4.56 -12.89
C ARG A 53 4.63 -3.64 -11.75
N GLY A 54 4.87 -2.34 -11.89
CA GLY A 54 4.39 -1.29 -10.97
C GLY A 54 3.43 -0.35 -11.68
N GLU A 55 2.13 -0.53 -11.49
CA GLU A 55 1.11 0.32 -12.16
C GLU A 55 1.26 1.78 -11.74
N ARG A 56 1.51 2.70 -12.69
CA ARG A 56 1.69 4.13 -12.36
C ARG A 56 0.87 5.17 -13.12
N PHE A 57 0.26 4.80 -14.25
CA PHE A 57 -0.54 5.73 -15.06
C PHE A 57 -2.05 5.48 -15.00
N THR A 58 -2.44 4.25 -14.68
CA THR A 58 -3.84 3.85 -14.51
C THR A 58 -3.93 2.88 -13.35
N LEU A 59 -4.99 3.01 -12.55
CA LEU A 59 -5.32 2.07 -11.48
C LEU A 59 -6.47 1.17 -11.95
N LYS A 60 -6.32 -0.15 -11.81
CA LYS A 60 -7.43 -1.07 -12.13
C LYS A 60 -8.56 -0.93 -11.10
N PRO A 61 -9.84 -0.98 -11.52
CA PRO A 61 -10.95 -1.00 -10.57
C PRO A 61 -10.88 -2.13 -9.54
N SER A 62 -10.26 -3.27 -9.88
CA SER A 62 -10.05 -4.40 -8.96
C SER A 62 -9.07 -4.12 -7.83
N ASP A 63 -8.19 -3.12 -8.01
CA ASP A 63 -7.20 -2.73 -7.00
C ASP A 63 -7.80 -1.78 -5.97
N ILE A 64 -9.02 -1.29 -6.19
CA ILE A 64 -9.80 -0.48 -5.24
C ILE A 64 -10.73 -1.43 -4.47
N ALA A 65 -10.46 -1.62 -3.19
CA ALA A 65 -11.32 -2.39 -2.29
C ALA A 65 -12.58 -1.58 -1.90
N SER A 66 -12.40 -0.31 -1.55
CA SER A 66 -13.51 0.60 -1.25
C SER A 66 -13.08 2.07 -1.33
N VAL A 67 -14.07 2.96 -1.44
CA VAL A 67 -13.90 4.41 -1.36
C VAL A 67 -14.92 4.98 -0.37
N TYR A 68 -14.52 5.97 0.41
CA TYR A 68 -15.42 6.67 1.30
C TYR A 68 -15.10 8.17 1.33
N PRO A 69 -16.08 9.07 1.18
CA PRO A 69 -17.48 8.80 0.81
C PRO A 69 -17.64 8.09 -0.54
N PRO A 70 -18.73 7.34 -0.77
CA PRO A 70 -18.99 6.72 -2.07
C PRO A 70 -19.07 7.76 -3.19
N ALA A 71 -18.64 7.40 -4.39
CA ALA A 71 -18.74 8.28 -5.55
C ALA A 71 -20.20 8.71 -5.79
N ASN A 72 -20.41 9.99 -6.11
CA ASN A 72 -21.73 10.59 -6.33
C ASN A 72 -22.69 10.49 -5.13
N SER A 73 -22.18 10.27 -3.91
CA SER A 73 -23.00 10.31 -2.70
C SER A 73 -23.45 11.74 -2.38
N LEU A 74 -24.70 11.85 -1.89
CA LEU A 74 -25.28 13.08 -1.38
C LEU A 74 -25.42 12.94 0.13
N GLY A 75 -24.73 13.77 0.90
CA GLY A 75 -24.74 13.70 2.36
C GLY A 75 -23.78 14.71 2.99
N GLU A 76 -23.88 14.84 4.31
CA GLU A 76 -22.96 15.70 5.07
C GLU A 76 -21.64 14.96 5.29
N HIS A 77 -20.69 15.19 4.39
CA HIS A 77 -19.36 14.59 4.42
C HIS A 77 -18.26 15.56 4.88
N SER A 78 -18.62 16.78 5.28
CA SER A 78 -17.66 17.82 5.71
C SER A 78 -16.88 17.45 6.98
N SER A 79 -17.38 16.50 7.77
CA SER A 79 -16.75 16.02 9.00
C SER A 79 -15.97 14.71 8.84
N VAL A 80 -15.74 14.25 7.61
CA VAL A 80 -14.99 13.01 7.34
C VAL A 80 -13.88 13.28 6.34
N PHE A 81 -12.68 12.79 6.62
CA PHE A 81 -11.61 12.72 5.63
C PHE A 81 -11.98 11.69 4.56
N PRO A 82 -12.03 12.08 3.27
CA PRO A 82 -12.13 11.13 2.19
C PRO A 82 -10.97 10.14 2.24
N GLN A 83 -11.21 8.89 1.85
CA GLN A 83 -10.22 7.84 1.84
C GLN A 83 -10.49 6.84 0.71
N VAL A 84 -9.42 6.24 0.21
CA VAL A 84 -9.47 5.07 -0.67
C VAL A 84 -8.78 3.90 0.02
N VAL A 85 -9.39 2.72 -0.06
CA VAL A 85 -8.82 1.45 0.40
C VAL A 85 -8.40 0.65 -0.83
N LEU A 86 -7.13 0.28 -0.88
CA LEU A 86 -6.50 -0.44 -1.97
C LEU A 86 -6.32 -1.92 -1.61
N SER A 87 -6.78 -2.81 -2.48
CA SER A 87 -6.61 -4.27 -2.35
C SER A 87 -5.14 -4.68 -2.52
N ARG A 88 -4.40 -3.95 -3.35
CA ARG A 88 -2.95 -4.11 -3.51
C ARG A 88 -2.24 -3.31 -2.41
N ASN A 89 -2.08 -3.95 -1.25
CA ASN A 89 -1.54 -3.32 -0.04
C ASN A 89 -0.12 -2.74 -0.19
N THR A 90 0.70 -3.21 -1.11
CA THR A 90 2.05 -2.65 -1.35
C THR A 90 2.04 -1.45 -2.27
N LEU A 91 0.94 -1.22 -3.02
CA LEU A 91 0.91 -0.27 -4.12
C LEU A 91 1.43 1.13 -3.74
N PRO A 92 1.07 1.73 -2.60
CA PRO A 92 1.58 3.03 -2.22
C PRO A 92 3.10 3.09 -2.01
N TRP A 93 3.78 1.97 -1.79
CA TRP A 93 5.22 1.87 -1.49
C TRP A 93 6.03 1.19 -2.60
N GLU A 94 5.45 1.00 -3.78
CA GLU A 94 6.14 0.36 -4.91
C GLU A 94 7.12 1.29 -5.64
N ARG A 95 6.93 2.61 -5.50
CA ARG A 95 7.77 3.66 -6.10
C ARG A 95 8.16 4.68 -5.05
N MET A 96 9.12 5.54 -5.40
CA MET A 96 9.66 6.56 -4.50
C MET A 96 9.20 7.95 -4.92
N ILE A 97 8.92 8.80 -3.93
CA ILE A 97 8.60 10.22 -4.18
C ILE A 97 9.82 11.06 -4.58
N ALA A 98 11.02 10.59 -4.25
CA ALA A 98 12.27 11.33 -4.41
C ALA A 98 13.46 10.37 -4.49
N GLU A 99 14.60 10.89 -4.92
CA GLU A 99 15.88 10.25 -4.66
C GLU A 99 16.27 10.43 -3.18
N PRO A 100 16.86 9.41 -2.53
CA PRO A 100 17.43 9.54 -1.19
C PRO A 100 18.48 10.66 -1.15
N LYS A 101 18.50 11.44 -0.06
CA LYS A 101 19.42 12.59 0.09
C LYS A 101 20.89 12.15 0.11
N ASP A 102 21.12 10.93 0.58
CA ASP A 102 22.41 10.24 0.57
C ASP A 102 22.20 8.73 0.33
N LYS A 103 23.30 8.01 0.10
CA LYS A 103 23.27 6.59 -0.24
C LYS A 103 23.23 5.65 0.97
N THR A 104 22.92 6.16 2.16
CA THR A 104 22.82 5.30 3.35
C THR A 104 21.54 4.48 3.30
N ASP A 105 21.59 3.24 3.82
CA ASP A 105 20.42 2.37 3.86
C ASP A 105 19.27 3.00 4.66
N ASN A 106 19.58 3.73 5.73
CA ASN A 106 18.57 4.38 6.55
C ASN A 106 17.80 5.47 5.79
N GLU A 107 18.49 6.34 5.04
CA GLU A 107 17.81 7.39 4.27
C GLU A 107 17.05 6.82 3.08
N ARG A 108 17.60 5.79 2.43
CA ARG A 108 16.89 5.05 1.40
C ARG A 108 15.59 4.46 1.93
N GLN A 109 15.64 3.81 3.09
CA GLN A 109 14.46 3.22 3.73
C GLN A 109 13.41 4.27 4.08
N LYS A 110 13.81 5.44 4.60
CA LYS A 110 12.88 6.54 4.88
C LYS A 110 12.07 6.96 3.66
N VAL A 111 12.71 7.06 2.49
CA VAL A 111 12.02 7.42 1.25
C VAL A 111 11.16 6.27 0.73
N GLU A 112 11.61 5.02 0.89
CA GLU A 112 10.82 3.82 0.55
C GLU A 112 9.57 3.64 1.44
N ASP A 113 9.55 4.23 2.64
CA ASP A 113 8.41 4.21 3.55
C ASP A 113 7.37 5.30 3.24
N MET A 114 7.73 6.30 2.44
CA MET A 114 6.81 7.36 2.02
C MET A 114 5.98 6.88 0.84
N PRO A 115 4.65 7.03 0.88
CA PRO A 115 3.82 6.58 -0.23
C PRO A 115 4.02 7.50 -1.44
N TRP A 116 4.15 6.92 -2.65
CA TRP A 116 4.30 7.70 -3.89
C TRP A 116 2.98 8.26 -4.45
N MET A 117 1.92 8.23 -3.66
CA MET A 117 0.60 8.71 -4.06
C MET A 117 -0.10 9.39 -2.89
N ALA A 118 -0.98 10.33 -3.21
CA ALA A 118 -1.80 11.03 -2.23
C ALA A 118 -3.24 11.18 -2.72
N LEU A 119 -4.19 11.21 -1.78
CA LEU A 119 -5.58 11.51 -2.07
C LEU A 119 -5.83 13.00 -1.84
N LEU A 120 -6.12 13.74 -2.91
CA LEU A 120 -6.36 15.18 -2.86
C LEU A 120 -7.85 15.49 -3.04
N VAL A 121 -8.36 16.36 -2.18
CA VAL A 121 -9.74 16.86 -2.22
C VAL A 121 -9.71 18.25 -2.84
N PHE A 122 -10.60 18.52 -3.77
CA PHE A 122 -10.84 19.80 -4.44
C PHE A 122 -12.30 20.19 -4.32
N ASN A 123 -12.59 21.48 -4.30
CA ASN A 123 -13.90 22.02 -4.60
C ASN A 123 -13.99 22.28 -6.11
N GLU A 124 -15.20 22.35 -6.64
CA GLU A 124 -15.43 22.56 -8.08
C GLU A 124 -14.74 23.85 -8.61
N GLU A 125 -14.74 24.91 -7.81
CA GLU A 125 -14.11 26.21 -8.11
C GLU A 125 -12.57 26.20 -8.05
N GLU A 126 -11.97 25.15 -7.50
CA GLU A 126 -10.52 25.00 -7.33
C GLU A 126 -9.86 24.28 -8.53
N LEU A 127 -10.65 23.66 -9.40
CA LEU A 127 -10.17 23.03 -10.63
C LEU A 127 -10.20 24.00 -11.81
N GLU A 128 -9.08 24.09 -12.53
CA GLU A 128 -8.96 24.95 -13.70
C GLU A 128 -9.50 24.27 -14.97
N ALA A 129 -9.72 25.09 -16.01
CA ALA A 129 -10.19 24.60 -17.30
C ALA A 129 -9.27 23.49 -17.84
N LYS A 130 -9.88 22.52 -18.54
CA LYS A 130 -9.15 21.46 -19.25
C LYS A 130 -8.10 22.07 -20.18
N VAL A 131 -6.98 21.37 -20.35
CA VAL A 131 -5.95 21.78 -21.32
C VAL A 131 -6.58 21.84 -22.71
N GLU A 132 -6.52 22.99 -23.38
CA GLU A 132 -6.80 23.09 -24.81
C GLU A 132 -5.65 22.39 -25.55
N VAL A 133 -5.81 21.10 -25.84
CA VAL A 133 -4.86 20.35 -26.66
C VAL A 133 -5.48 20.18 -28.05
N GLU A 134 -4.74 20.51 -29.10
CA GLU A 134 -5.08 20.14 -30.49
C GLU A 134 -5.03 18.61 -30.74
N ALA A 135 -4.66 17.83 -29.72
CA ALA A 135 -4.61 16.38 -29.75
C ALA A 135 -6.01 15.76 -29.78
N LYS A 136 -6.12 14.52 -30.26
CA LYS A 136 -7.36 13.72 -30.28
C LYS A 136 -7.78 13.35 -28.85
N VAL A 137 -8.28 14.32 -28.10
CA VAL A 137 -8.81 14.14 -26.75
C VAL A 137 -10.19 13.49 -26.87
N GLU A 138 -10.37 12.33 -26.24
CA GLU A 138 -11.70 11.79 -25.98
C GLU A 138 -12.34 12.64 -24.87
N ASP A 139 -12.90 13.79 -25.24
CA ASP A 139 -13.64 14.64 -24.30
C ASP A 139 -14.96 13.95 -23.95
N LYS A 140 -14.99 13.27 -22.80
CA LYS A 140 -16.21 12.67 -22.25
C LYS A 140 -17.14 13.70 -21.60
N GLY A 141 -17.25 14.92 -22.15
CA GLY A 141 -18.38 15.84 -21.98
C GLY A 141 -18.82 16.27 -20.57
N ALA A 142 -18.11 15.88 -19.52
CA ALA A 142 -18.31 16.33 -18.14
C ALA A 142 -17.20 17.36 -17.81
N GLY A 143 -17.48 18.32 -16.94
CA GLY A 143 -16.64 19.50 -16.69
C GLY A 143 -15.21 19.22 -16.19
N ASN A 144 -14.58 20.22 -15.58
CA ASN A 144 -13.17 20.12 -15.15
C ASN A 144 -12.93 19.00 -14.11
N GLU A 145 -13.97 18.44 -13.51
CA GLU A 145 -13.90 17.43 -12.44
C GLU A 145 -13.30 16.08 -12.81
N ASN A 146 -13.32 15.69 -14.09
CA ASN A 146 -12.81 14.39 -14.53
C ASN A 146 -11.40 14.49 -15.11
N GLY A 147 -10.83 15.69 -15.17
CA GLY A 147 -9.58 15.95 -15.85
C GLY A 147 -9.65 15.71 -17.37
N THR A 148 -8.48 15.70 -17.99
CA THR A 148 -8.26 15.41 -19.40
C THR A 148 -7.54 14.08 -19.53
N ILE A 149 -8.14 13.13 -20.26
CA ILE A 149 -7.49 11.86 -20.61
C ILE A 149 -6.63 12.08 -21.86
N MET A 150 -5.35 11.71 -21.79
CA MET A 150 -4.43 11.79 -22.92
C MET A 150 -3.39 10.67 -22.86
N THR A 151 -2.68 10.45 -23.97
CA THR A 151 -1.57 9.49 -24.00
C THR A 151 -0.35 10.06 -23.27
N ILE A 152 0.53 9.21 -22.75
CA ILE A 152 1.82 9.64 -22.18
C ILE A 152 2.61 10.44 -23.22
N SER A 153 2.61 10.00 -24.49
CA SER A 153 3.31 10.69 -25.57
C SER A 153 2.81 12.11 -25.80
N ASP A 154 1.49 12.34 -25.70
CA ASP A 154 0.90 13.66 -25.85
C ASP A 154 1.16 14.53 -24.62
N PHE A 155 1.06 13.94 -23.41
CA PHE A 155 1.40 14.63 -22.17
C PHE A 155 2.83 15.18 -22.22
N LEU A 156 3.81 14.36 -22.57
CA LEU A 156 5.23 14.75 -22.64
C LEU A 156 5.56 15.79 -23.72
N LYS A 157 4.60 16.12 -24.59
CA LYS A 157 4.68 17.13 -25.65
C LYS A 157 3.89 18.40 -25.34
N LEU A 158 3.21 18.47 -24.19
CA LEU A 158 2.45 19.65 -23.80
C LEU A 158 3.33 20.91 -23.83
N PRO A 159 2.85 22.02 -24.42
CA PRO A 159 3.60 23.26 -24.46
C PRO A 159 3.84 23.77 -23.04
N ASN A 160 5.07 24.21 -22.76
CA ASN A 160 5.49 24.70 -21.45
C ASN A 160 5.37 23.69 -20.30
N LEU A 161 5.29 22.37 -20.58
CA LEU A 161 5.35 21.36 -19.54
C LEU A 161 6.70 21.45 -18.81
N GLN A 162 6.63 21.79 -17.53
CA GLN A 162 7.75 21.69 -16.59
C GLN A 162 7.43 20.56 -15.61
N LEU A 163 8.39 19.66 -15.42
CA LEU A 163 8.25 18.51 -14.55
C LEU A 163 9.25 18.66 -13.40
N PRO A 164 8.83 19.21 -12.26
CA PRO A 164 9.73 19.37 -11.14
C PRO A 164 10.22 18.00 -10.61
N PRO A 165 11.42 17.95 -9.98
CA PRO A 165 12.30 19.08 -9.64
C PRO A 165 13.26 19.58 -10.76
N ASP A 166 13.52 18.78 -11.79
CA ASP A 166 14.63 19.00 -12.75
C ASP A 166 14.24 18.74 -14.22
N ASN A 167 12.95 18.94 -14.56
CA ASN A 167 12.36 18.54 -15.85
C ASN A 167 12.54 17.05 -16.17
N ARG A 168 12.65 16.22 -15.13
CA ARG A 168 12.76 14.77 -15.26
C ARG A 168 11.45 14.19 -15.74
N LYS A 169 11.50 13.79 -17.01
CA LYS A 169 10.43 13.04 -17.66
C LYS A 169 10.45 11.59 -17.16
N PRO A 170 9.27 11.00 -16.87
CA PRO A 170 9.20 9.58 -16.54
C PRO A 170 9.81 8.75 -17.67
N VAL A 171 10.68 7.81 -17.32
CA VAL A 171 11.25 6.83 -18.25
C VAL A 171 10.33 5.62 -18.28
N LEU A 172 9.72 5.32 -19.44
CA LEU A 172 8.83 4.18 -19.60
C LEU A 172 9.53 2.86 -19.26
N GLU A 173 8.87 2.04 -18.45
CA GLU A 173 9.31 0.67 -18.13
C GLU A 173 9.03 -0.28 -19.29
N SER A 174 9.61 -1.49 -19.25
CA SER A 174 9.56 -2.45 -20.36
C SER A 174 8.14 -2.93 -20.70
N ASP A 175 7.19 -2.76 -19.77
CA ASP A 175 5.77 -3.09 -19.93
C ASP A 175 4.86 -1.89 -20.19
N GLU A 176 5.43 -0.70 -20.43
CA GLU A 176 4.69 0.54 -20.68
C GLU A 176 4.94 1.05 -22.10
N ASP A 177 3.91 1.67 -22.70
CA ASP A 177 3.97 2.25 -24.03
C ASP A 177 3.55 3.72 -24.03
N GLY A 178 4.10 4.50 -24.96
CA GLY A 178 3.77 5.91 -25.09
C GLY A 178 2.29 6.18 -25.41
N ASN A 179 1.52 5.19 -25.85
CA ASN A 179 0.07 5.29 -26.07
C ASN A 179 -0.76 4.98 -24.82
N ASP A 180 -0.15 4.54 -23.72
CA ASP A 180 -0.85 4.35 -22.47
C ASP A 180 -1.49 5.66 -22.02
N LYS A 181 -2.69 5.55 -21.45
CA LYS A 181 -3.51 6.70 -21.08
C LYS A 181 -3.23 7.12 -19.64
N LEU A 182 -3.21 8.42 -19.41
CA LEU A 182 -3.21 9.04 -18.09
C LEU A 182 -4.31 10.10 -18.01
N THR A 183 -4.67 10.49 -16.78
CA THR A 183 -5.61 11.59 -16.52
C THR A 183 -4.86 12.77 -15.92
N VAL A 184 -5.00 13.95 -16.52
CA VAL A 184 -4.40 15.21 -16.03
C VAL A 184 -5.49 16.09 -15.45
N VAL A 185 -5.25 16.63 -14.26
CA VAL A 185 -6.13 17.62 -13.62
C VAL A 185 -5.34 18.92 -13.45
N ASN A 186 -5.95 20.04 -13.84
CA ASN A 186 -5.33 21.36 -13.75
C ASN A 186 -5.78 22.08 -12.48
N VAL A 187 -4.82 22.64 -11.74
CA VAL A 187 -5.07 23.39 -10.50
C VAL A 187 -4.07 24.53 -10.37
N LYS A 188 -4.46 25.58 -9.65
CA LYS A 188 -3.56 26.69 -9.34
C LYS A 188 -2.34 26.19 -8.56
N LYS A 189 -1.14 26.62 -8.97
CA LYS A 189 0.12 26.36 -8.25
C LYS A 189 0.01 26.69 -6.76
N SER A 190 -0.54 27.86 -6.42
CA SER A 190 -0.71 28.30 -5.04
C SER A 190 -1.64 27.42 -4.21
N LEU A 191 -2.65 26.82 -4.84
CA LEU A 191 -3.51 25.85 -4.20
C LEU A 191 -2.76 24.54 -3.98
N LEU A 192 -2.09 24.02 -5.02
CA LEU A 192 -1.35 22.76 -4.92
C LEU A 192 -0.25 22.83 -3.84
N GLN A 193 0.40 23.99 -3.68
CA GLN A 193 1.34 24.28 -2.59
C GLN A 193 0.73 24.19 -1.19
N GLN A 194 -0.55 24.50 -1.04
CA GLN A 194 -1.25 24.37 0.24
C GLN A 194 -1.73 22.95 0.52
N LEU A 195 -1.98 22.19 -0.55
CA LEU A 195 -2.48 20.82 -0.43
C LEU A 195 -1.33 19.84 -0.20
N LEU A 196 -0.26 19.91 -0.98
CA LEU A 196 0.74 18.85 -0.95
C LEU A 196 1.46 18.77 0.40
N PRO A 197 1.40 17.60 1.08
CA PRO A 197 2.02 17.42 2.40
C PRO A 197 3.55 17.39 2.30
N SER A 198 4.23 17.59 3.42
CA SER A 198 5.64 17.21 3.56
C SER A 198 5.80 15.69 3.41
N GLY A 199 7.01 15.20 3.14
CA GLY A 199 7.28 13.75 3.10
C GLY A 199 7.01 13.06 4.44
N GLU A 200 7.22 13.75 5.56
CA GLU A 200 6.91 13.21 6.90
C GLU A 200 5.39 13.08 7.12
N ASP A 201 4.61 14.07 6.69
CA ASP A 201 3.15 14.00 6.74
C ASP A 201 2.60 12.96 5.76
N LEU A 202 3.22 12.83 4.59
CA LEU A 202 2.87 11.84 3.59
C LEU A 202 3.02 10.41 4.13
N ALA A 203 4.07 10.14 4.92
CA ALA A 203 4.26 8.87 5.63
C ALA A 203 3.18 8.58 6.71
N ARG A 204 2.34 9.57 7.05
CA ARG A 204 1.18 9.42 7.95
C ARG A 204 -0.15 9.36 7.18
N LEU A 205 -0.16 9.78 5.92
CA LEU A 205 -1.31 9.80 5.01
C LEU A 205 -1.44 8.52 4.18
N CYS A 206 -0.75 7.45 4.60
CA CYS A 206 -0.99 6.09 4.13
C CYS A 206 -0.59 5.10 5.21
N HIS A 207 -1.34 4.01 5.36
CA HIS A 207 -0.98 2.89 6.22
C HIS A 207 -1.63 1.61 5.69
N ALA A 208 -1.02 0.47 5.97
CA ALA A 208 -1.66 -0.81 5.75
C ALA A 208 -2.54 -1.19 6.94
N ARG A 209 -3.64 -1.88 6.66
CA ARG A 209 -4.54 -2.45 7.66
C ARG A 209 -4.60 -3.96 7.48
N GLU A 210 -4.52 -4.68 8.58
CA GLU A 210 -4.74 -6.13 8.62
C GLU A 210 -5.53 -6.49 9.87
N SER A 211 -6.43 -7.47 9.75
CA SER A 211 -7.06 -8.09 10.90
C SER A 211 -6.27 -9.33 11.31
N SER A 212 -5.99 -9.42 12.61
CA SER A 212 -5.25 -10.53 13.20
C SER A 212 -6.00 -11.12 14.39
N LEU A 213 -5.69 -12.36 14.73
CA LEU A 213 -6.08 -12.94 16.01
C LEU A 213 -4.89 -12.79 16.95
N ARG A 214 -5.15 -12.40 18.19
CA ARG A 214 -4.10 -12.32 19.21
C ARG A 214 -4.48 -13.17 20.39
N ILE A 215 -3.56 -14.02 20.80
CA ILE A 215 -3.64 -14.72 22.09
C ILE A 215 -2.88 -13.89 23.10
N ASN A 216 -3.54 -13.48 24.18
CA ASN A 216 -2.89 -12.86 25.33
C ASN A 216 -2.65 -13.94 26.40
N LEU A 217 -1.44 -13.97 26.96
CA LEU A 217 -0.97 -14.95 27.92
C LEU A 217 -0.54 -14.23 29.19
N ASP A 218 -0.99 -14.71 30.36
CA ASP A 218 -0.63 -14.09 31.64
C ASP A 218 0.85 -14.26 31.97
N ASN A 219 1.40 -15.44 31.66
CA ASN A 219 2.80 -15.76 31.90
C ASN A 219 3.23 -16.95 31.03
N THR A 220 4.38 -16.84 30.39
CA THR A 220 5.01 -17.93 29.64
C THR A 220 6.51 -17.71 29.54
N ASN A 221 7.25 -18.78 29.29
CA ASN A 221 8.69 -18.76 29.00
C ASN A 221 9.00 -19.31 27.60
N ALA A 222 7.98 -19.54 26.77
CA ALA A 222 8.15 -20.08 25.44
C ALA A 222 8.33 -18.96 24.41
N ASP A 223 9.21 -19.19 23.45
CA ASP A 223 9.46 -18.27 22.33
C ASP A 223 8.37 -18.35 21.25
N SER A 224 7.57 -19.43 21.27
CA SER A 224 6.47 -19.64 20.34
C SER A 224 5.35 -20.48 20.97
N LEU A 225 4.17 -20.41 20.36
CA LEU A 225 3.06 -21.32 20.61
C LEU A 225 2.66 -22.02 19.31
N TYR A 226 2.07 -23.20 19.43
CA TYR A 226 1.38 -23.87 18.33
C TYR A 226 -0.12 -23.66 18.50
N TYR A 227 -0.83 -23.37 17.42
CA TYR A 227 -2.27 -23.18 17.46
C TYR A 227 -2.97 -23.89 16.31
N GLU A 228 -4.22 -24.25 16.55
CA GLU A 228 -5.14 -24.79 15.56
C GLU A 228 -6.46 -24.03 15.59
N LEU A 229 -7.01 -23.77 14.41
CA LEU A 229 -8.34 -23.22 14.21
C LEU A 229 -9.21 -24.28 13.54
N TRP A 230 -10.34 -24.61 14.14
CA TRP A 230 -11.28 -25.61 13.65
C TRP A 230 -12.62 -24.92 13.35
N ASP A 231 -13.19 -25.14 12.16
CA ASP A 231 -14.45 -24.53 11.80
C ASP A 231 -15.65 -25.18 12.53
N ALA A 232 -16.83 -24.58 12.42
CA ALA A 232 -18.06 -25.08 13.03
C ALA A 232 -18.49 -26.50 12.58
N LYS A 233 -17.88 -27.06 11.53
CA LYS A 233 -18.11 -28.45 11.08
C LYS A 233 -17.06 -29.42 11.67
N GLY A 234 -16.15 -28.94 12.50
CA GLY A 234 -15.04 -29.71 13.05
C GLY A 234 -13.94 -29.99 12.02
N GLN A 235 -13.84 -29.20 10.95
CA GLN A 235 -12.74 -29.32 9.98
C GLN A 235 -11.60 -28.38 10.37
N LEU A 236 -10.36 -28.86 10.29
CA LEU A 236 -9.18 -28.04 10.55
C LEU A 236 -9.07 -26.97 9.45
N ALA A 237 -9.20 -25.70 9.85
CA ALA A 237 -9.13 -24.56 8.96
C ALA A 237 -7.69 -24.02 8.82
N HIS A 238 -6.93 -24.01 9.91
CA HIS A 238 -5.54 -23.57 9.93
C HIS A 238 -4.78 -24.18 11.11
N ALA A 239 -3.47 -24.38 10.95
CA ALA A 239 -2.57 -24.71 12.04
C ALA A 239 -1.16 -24.18 11.76
N ALA A 240 -0.52 -23.55 12.75
CA ALA A 240 0.82 -23.03 12.61
C ALA A 240 1.49 -22.78 13.98
N TYR A 241 2.79 -22.51 13.94
CA TYR A 241 3.49 -21.88 15.06
C TYR A 241 3.41 -20.36 14.92
N ALA A 242 3.27 -19.68 16.04
CA ALA A 242 3.30 -18.23 16.13
C ALA A 242 4.31 -17.79 17.21
N PRO A 243 5.11 -16.74 16.95
CA PRO A 243 6.03 -16.22 17.95
C PRO A 243 5.29 -15.66 19.15
N VAL A 244 5.91 -15.74 20.32
CA VAL A 244 5.42 -15.13 21.55
C VAL A 244 6.29 -13.93 21.86
N GLU A 245 5.65 -12.78 22.01
CA GLU A 245 6.29 -11.52 22.32
C GLU A 245 5.98 -11.11 23.76
N LYS A 246 6.97 -10.56 24.45
CA LYS A 246 6.83 -10.05 25.81
C LYS A 246 6.52 -8.56 25.75
N LEU A 247 5.46 -8.15 26.45
CA LEU A 247 5.03 -6.76 26.56
C LEU A 247 5.73 -6.05 27.75
N GLU A 248 5.68 -4.72 27.76
CA GLU A 248 6.33 -3.88 28.78
C GLU A 248 5.79 -4.13 30.19
N ASP A 249 4.51 -4.51 30.30
CA ASP A 249 3.84 -4.83 31.56
C ASP A 249 4.14 -6.26 32.08
N ASN A 250 5.08 -6.96 31.43
CA ASN A 250 5.44 -8.36 31.66
C ASN A 250 4.34 -9.39 31.35
N THR A 251 3.28 -8.99 30.63
CA THR A 251 2.39 -9.95 29.97
C THR A 251 2.98 -10.37 28.63
N PHE A 252 2.35 -11.34 27.98
CA PHE A 252 2.82 -11.86 26.69
C PHE A 252 1.66 -11.93 25.71
N HIS A 253 1.97 -11.79 24.44
CA HIS A 253 0.99 -12.00 23.39
C HIS A 253 1.60 -12.77 22.21
N SER A 254 0.74 -13.39 21.43
CA SER A 254 1.12 -14.03 20.17
C SER A 254 0.13 -13.63 19.09
N ARG A 255 0.66 -13.06 18.01
CA ARG A 255 -0.11 -12.71 16.82
C ARG A 255 -0.24 -13.93 15.92
N LEU A 256 -1.46 -14.30 15.58
CA LEU A 256 -1.75 -15.41 14.69
C LEU A 256 -2.01 -14.90 13.29
N GLU A 257 -1.37 -15.54 12.31
CA GLU A 257 -1.51 -15.21 10.87
C GLU A 257 -2.15 -16.38 10.11
N PRO A 258 -3.43 -16.69 10.36
CA PRO A 258 -4.10 -17.84 9.73
C PRO A 258 -4.35 -17.66 8.23
N GLY A 259 -3.99 -16.51 7.66
CA GLY A 259 -4.36 -16.12 6.31
C GLY A 259 -5.87 -15.89 6.21
N LYS A 260 -6.44 -16.21 5.05
CA LYS A 260 -7.85 -15.93 4.75
C LYS A 260 -8.78 -16.88 5.50
N LEU A 261 -9.60 -16.33 6.40
CA LEU A 261 -10.68 -17.05 7.08
C LEU A 261 -12.04 -16.63 6.53
N LYS A 262 -13.01 -17.54 6.52
CA LYS A 262 -14.39 -17.22 6.15
C LYS A 262 -15.12 -16.70 7.39
N ALA A 263 -16.19 -15.94 7.19
CA ALA A 263 -17.08 -15.59 8.28
C ALA A 263 -17.67 -16.87 8.90
N GLY A 264 -17.63 -16.97 10.23
CA GLY A 264 -18.00 -18.17 10.97
C GLY A 264 -17.41 -18.18 12.37
N GLU A 265 -17.73 -19.22 13.13
CA GLU A 265 -17.13 -19.48 14.44
C GLU A 265 -16.03 -20.53 14.28
N TYR A 266 -14.93 -20.30 15.00
CA TYR A 266 -13.76 -21.17 15.00
C TYR A 266 -13.39 -21.56 16.43
N ASP A 267 -13.28 -22.86 16.69
CA ASP A 267 -12.66 -23.37 17.91
C ASP A 267 -11.16 -23.18 17.84
N VAL A 268 -10.58 -22.67 18.92
CA VAL A 268 -9.15 -22.36 19.03
C VAL A 268 -8.53 -23.32 20.03
N LYS A 269 -7.50 -24.05 19.59
CA LYS A 269 -6.69 -24.91 20.46
C LYS A 269 -5.26 -24.42 20.42
N VAL A 270 -4.60 -24.40 21.58
CA VAL A 270 -3.28 -23.80 21.74
C VAL A 270 -2.40 -24.70 22.59
N TRP A 271 -1.14 -24.83 22.18
CA TRP A 271 -0.12 -25.56 22.89
C TRP A 271 1.11 -24.68 23.10
N ILE A 272 1.69 -24.77 24.29
CA ILE A 272 2.97 -24.17 24.64
C ILE A 272 3.85 -25.29 25.17
N ASN A 273 5.06 -25.44 24.62
CA ASN A 273 6.00 -26.51 24.98
C ASN A 273 5.33 -27.90 24.97
N ASP A 274 4.59 -28.20 23.89
CA ASP A 274 3.82 -29.43 23.65
C ASP A 274 2.69 -29.72 24.67
N LYS A 275 2.34 -28.75 25.52
CA LYS A 275 1.25 -28.88 26.49
C LYS A 275 0.06 -28.01 26.09
N PRO A 276 -1.16 -28.58 26.02
CA PRO A 276 -2.35 -27.79 25.73
C PRO A 276 -2.60 -26.77 26.85
N ILE A 277 -3.01 -25.57 26.48
CA ILE A 277 -3.44 -24.53 27.41
C ILE A 277 -4.91 -24.21 27.19
N ASP A 278 -5.61 -23.82 28.26
CA ASP A 278 -6.96 -23.30 28.15
C ASP A 278 -6.91 -21.82 27.73
N ILE A 279 -7.73 -21.48 26.74
CA ILE A 279 -8.02 -20.12 26.30
C ILE A 279 -9.50 -19.84 26.56
N ASN A 280 -9.82 -18.62 27.02
CA ASN A 280 -11.19 -18.17 27.19
C ASN A 280 -11.43 -16.86 26.43
N PRO A 281 -12.37 -16.79 25.47
CA PRO A 281 -13.24 -17.87 25.02
C PRO A 281 -12.48 -18.97 24.24
N LYS A 282 -13.05 -20.19 24.19
CA LYS A 282 -12.52 -21.30 23.36
C LYS A 282 -12.84 -21.14 21.87
N THR A 283 -13.81 -20.28 21.56
CA THR A 283 -14.29 -19.98 20.22
C THR A 283 -14.04 -18.52 19.90
N VAL A 284 -13.60 -18.23 18.68
CA VAL A 284 -13.59 -16.87 18.13
C VAL A 284 -14.59 -16.75 16.98
N LYS A 285 -15.31 -15.64 16.94
CA LYS A 285 -16.27 -15.34 15.87
C LYS A 285 -15.64 -14.39 14.86
N ILE A 286 -15.57 -14.85 13.62
CA ILE A 286 -15.13 -14.07 12.47
C ILE A 286 -16.37 -13.60 11.70
N THR A 287 -16.46 -12.30 11.46
CA THR A 287 -17.52 -11.66 10.68
C THR A 287 -17.03 -11.38 9.26
N ALA A 288 -17.95 -11.10 8.34
CA ALA A 288 -17.59 -10.72 6.98
C ALA A 288 -16.79 -9.42 6.91
N ASN A 289 -17.00 -8.52 7.88
CA ASN A 289 -16.33 -7.21 7.94
C ASN A 289 -14.91 -7.29 8.51
N ASP A 290 -14.56 -8.41 9.16
CA ASP A 290 -13.23 -8.56 9.73
C ASP A 290 -12.17 -8.77 8.64
N GLU A 291 -12.55 -9.15 7.41
CA GLU A 291 -11.63 -9.24 6.26
C GLU A 291 -10.32 -10.01 6.53
N PHE A 292 -10.38 -11.05 7.37
CA PHE A 292 -9.20 -11.82 7.78
C PHE A 292 -8.38 -12.32 6.59
N GLY A 293 -7.05 -12.16 6.68
CA GLY A 293 -6.10 -12.55 5.65
C GLY A 293 -6.09 -11.64 4.41
N GLN A 294 -6.84 -10.53 4.42
CA GLN A 294 -6.67 -9.45 3.47
C GLN A 294 -5.91 -8.31 4.15
N LYS A 295 -4.68 -8.09 3.71
CA LYS A 295 -3.98 -6.83 3.94
C LYS A 295 -4.47 -5.83 2.90
N VAL A 296 -4.81 -4.63 3.33
CA VAL A 296 -5.19 -3.52 2.44
C VAL A 296 -4.33 -2.29 2.76
N ALA A 297 -4.21 -1.36 1.82
CA ALA A 297 -3.64 -0.04 2.11
C ALA A 297 -4.75 1.02 2.16
N ILE A 298 -4.68 1.93 3.11
CA ILE A 298 -5.64 3.02 3.28
C ILE A 298 -4.93 4.33 3.03
N VAL A 299 -5.42 5.10 2.07
CA VAL A 299 -4.90 6.42 1.70
C VAL A 299 -5.97 7.47 2.06
N PRO A 300 -5.94 8.05 3.28
CA PRO A 300 -6.78 9.19 3.61
C PRO A 300 -6.32 10.46 2.89
N ALA A 301 -7.26 11.38 2.71
CA ALA A 301 -6.97 12.72 2.22
C ALA A 301 -6.33 13.60 3.30
N ASN A 302 -5.62 14.62 2.83
CA ASN A 302 -4.93 15.63 3.64
C ASN A 302 -5.83 16.75 4.18
N ARG A 303 -7.07 16.88 3.70
CA ARG A 303 -8.02 17.92 4.16
C ARG A 303 -9.47 17.45 4.12
N LEU A 304 -10.30 18.11 4.93
CA LEU A 304 -11.75 17.90 4.94
C LEU A 304 -12.45 18.57 3.75
N PRO A 305 -13.57 18.00 3.28
CA PRO A 305 -14.48 18.66 2.33
C PRO A 305 -15.02 19.99 2.90
N LYS A 306 -15.21 20.98 2.03
CA LYS A 306 -15.83 22.25 2.42
C LYS A 306 -17.34 22.06 2.66
N PRO A 307 -17.89 22.48 3.82
CA PRO A 307 -19.32 22.36 4.09
C PRO A 307 -20.17 23.04 3.00
N GLY A 308 -21.23 22.37 2.56
CA GLY A 308 -22.17 22.90 1.56
C GLY A 308 -21.62 23.01 0.13
N ALA A 309 -20.42 22.50 -0.15
CA ALA A 309 -19.81 22.50 -1.48
C ALA A 309 -19.71 21.08 -2.05
N ARG A 310 -19.70 20.98 -3.39
CA ARG A 310 -19.34 19.74 -4.09
C ARG A 310 -17.84 19.54 -4.00
N SER A 311 -17.41 18.38 -3.49
CA SER A 311 -16.01 17.99 -3.48
C SER A 311 -15.70 16.95 -4.55
N ILE A 312 -14.51 17.07 -5.12
CA ILE A 312 -13.93 16.24 -6.17
C ILE A 312 -12.64 15.67 -5.61
N VAL A 313 -12.46 14.36 -5.69
CA VAL A 313 -11.35 13.68 -5.04
C VAL A 313 -10.54 12.91 -6.07
N HIS A 314 -9.23 13.15 -6.10
CA HIS A 314 -8.31 12.47 -7.00
C HIS A 314 -7.18 11.79 -6.22
N LEU A 315 -6.91 10.53 -6.56
CA LEU A 315 -5.66 9.87 -6.19
C LEU A 315 -4.60 10.31 -7.20
N VAL A 316 -3.54 10.98 -6.74
CA VAL A 316 -2.50 11.56 -7.59
C VAL A 316 -1.17 10.84 -7.39
N SER A 317 -0.41 10.71 -8.48
CA SER A 317 0.98 10.24 -8.44
C SER A 317 1.91 11.36 -7.96
N LEU A 318 2.85 11.02 -7.10
CA LEU A 318 3.91 11.86 -6.56
C LEU A 318 5.32 11.30 -6.90
N GLU A 319 5.38 10.32 -7.80
CA GLU A 319 6.62 9.66 -8.23
C GLU A 319 7.65 10.70 -8.67
N GLU A 320 8.79 10.72 -7.99
CA GLU A 320 9.93 11.61 -8.25
C GLU A 320 9.59 13.12 -8.27
N ARG A 321 8.57 13.56 -7.53
CA ARG A 321 8.17 14.98 -7.42
C ARG A 321 8.61 15.70 -6.16
N TYR A 322 9.24 14.98 -5.23
CA TYR A 322 9.80 15.54 -4.00
C TYR A 322 11.32 15.65 -4.08
N HIS A 323 11.88 16.53 -3.25
CA HIS A 323 13.31 16.68 -3.06
C HIS A 323 13.63 17.02 -1.61
N TRP A 324 14.86 16.77 -1.19
CA TRP A 324 15.36 17.22 0.11
C TRP A 324 15.65 18.73 0.06
N ASP A 325 14.95 19.52 0.88
CA ASP A 325 15.08 20.98 0.92
C ASP A 325 16.14 21.48 1.93
N GLY A 326 16.83 20.57 2.62
CA GLY A 326 17.75 20.87 3.72
C GLY A 326 17.21 20.45 5.09
N SER A 327 15.90 20.31 5.23
CA SER A 327 15.23 19.93 6.49
C SER A 327 14.31 18.71 6.33
N GLN A 328 13.56 18.63 5.23
CA GLN A 328 12.61 17.55 4.99
C GLN A 328 12.47 17.29 3.48
N TYR A 329 11.73 16.24 3.14
CA TYR A 329 11.30 16.05 1.77
C TYR A 329 10.08 16.93 1.50
N SER A 330 10.19 17.81 0.52
CA SER A 330 9.13 18.75 0.13
C SER A 330 8.85 18.63 -1.37
N PHE A 331 7.58 18.80 -1.75
CA PHE A 331 7.22 18.87 -3.16
C PHE A 331 7.91 20.06 -3.82
N TYR A 332 8.47 19.86 -5.00
CA TYR A 332 9.18 20.93 -5.69
C TYR A 332 8.22 21.74 -6.55
N PHE A 333 8.25 23.07 -6.38
CA PHE A 333 7.42 24.02 -7.10
C PHE A 333 8.33 25.05 -7.80
N ASP A 334 8.69 24.81 -9.05
CA ASP A 334 9.57 25.63 -9.91
C ASP A 334 9.16 27.10 -10.02
#